data_AF-U6DDW5-F1
#
_entry.id   AF-U6DDW5-F1
#
_cell.length_a   1.000
_cell.length_b   1.000
_cell.length_c   1.000
_cell.angle_alpha   90.00
_cell.angle_beta   90.00
_cell.angle_gamma   90.00
#
_symmetry.space_group_name_H-M   'P 1'
#
loop_
_entity.id
_entity.type
_entity.pdbx_description
1 polymer ?
#
loop_
_entity_poly.entity_id
_entity_poly.type
_entity_poly.pdbx_seq_one_letter_code
_entity_poly.pdbx_strand_id
1 'polypeptide(L)'
;MGVLETAKLLDEQLYSRQLYVLDLPAMQKIQGAKVLLSGLQGLGAEVAKNLVLMGVGSLTLHDPHPTCWSDLAAQFFLSEKDLKKSRAEASQEPLAKLNGAVQVCVHTGDITEELLLDFQVVVLTASKLKEQLEVGALCHKLKICFLVADTRGLVGQLFCDFGEDFTVQDPTEAEPLTAAIQHISQGSPGILTLRKEADARYFHDGDLVTFSGIEGMVELNGCEPRPIHVQEDGTLEIGNTAIFSPYLRGGAVTEVKRSKTVSHKPLDVALLQPRVVAQGSEEAHRARCLHQAFRALHEFQSLHGRLPQPWDPADAEKVVGLARSLEPLKGTEGEPLEELLDEALVQTVALSSAGGLSPMAAMLGAVAAQEVLKAISRKFMPLDQWLYFDALDCLPEDGEPLPTPEDCAPRCCRYDGQIAVFGAGFQEKLSRQHYLLVGAGAIGCELLKGFALIGLGAGDSGGVTVADMDHIERSNLSRQFLFRTQDIGRPKAEVAAEATRRLNSHLQVTPLTHPLDPTTEHIYEDNFFSHVDGVAAALDSFQA
;
A
#
# COMPACT_ATOMS: atom_id res chain seq x y z
N MET A 1 -11.09 -28.55 30.71
CA MET A 1 -9.61 -28.47 30.72
C MET A 1 -9.25 -27.36 29.76
N GLY A 2 -8.71 -26.27 30.30
CA GLY A 2 -8.55 -25.01 29.60
C GLY A 2 -7.43 -25.05 28.57
N VAL A 3 -7.74 -24.52 27.38
CA VAL A 3 -6.74 -23.97 26.49
C VAL A 3 -6.81 -22.47 26.72
N LEU A 4 -5.95 -21.96 27.61
CA LEU A 4 -5.56 -20.56 27.54
C LEU A 4 -4.71 -20.48 26.28
N GLU A 5 -5.32 -20.06 25.16
CA GLU A 5 -4.57 -19.54 24.03
C GLU A 5 -3.74 -18.38 24.59
N THR A 6 -2.46 -18.63 24.83
CA THR A 6 -1.49 -17.58 25.06
C THR A 6 -1.49 -16.71 23.81
N ALA A 7 -2.27 -15.62 23.82
CA ALA A 7 -2.08 -14.52 22.90
C ALA A 7 -0.58 -14.21 22.90
N LYS A 8 0.10 -14.44 21.76
CA LYS A 8 1.51 -14.07 21.63
C LYS A 8 1.59 -12.58 21.98
N LEU A 9 2.34 -12.25 23.02
CA LEU A 9 2.58 -10.85 23.39
C LEU A 9 3.16 -10.11 22.17
N LEU A 10 2.61 -8.93 21.88
CA LEU A 10 3.07 -8.06 20.80
C LEU A 10 4.55 -7.71 21.03
N ASP A 11 5.37 -7.87 19.99
CA ASP A 11 6.77 -7.45 20.02
C ASP A 11 6.88 -5.93 19.84
N GLU A 12 6.77 -5.19 20.94
CA GLU A 12 6.81 -3.72 20.93
C GLU A 12 8.13 -3.16 20.38
N GLN A 13 9.23 -3.90 20.43
CA GLN A 13 10.50 -3.45 19.87
C GLN A 13 10.49 -3.51 18.34
N LEU A 14 9.99 -4.61 17.78
CA LEU A 14 9.85 -4.79 16.33
C LEU A 14 8.87 -3.78 15.73
N TYR A 15 7.71 -3.63 16.37
CA TYR A 15 6.61 -2.79 15.88
C TYR A 15 6.62 -1.36 16.45
N SER A 16 7.71 -0.94 17.11
CA SER A 16 7.78 0.37 17.79
C SER A 16 7.34 1.54 16.93
N ARG A 17 7.82 1.61 15.67
CA ARG A 17 7.44 2.69 14.74
C ARG A 17 6.02 2.55 14.19
N GLN A 18 5.55 1.32 14.01
CA GLN A 18 4.20 1.03 13.53
C GLN A 18 3.14 1.34 14.62
N LEU A 19 3.48 1.13 15.89
CA LEU A 19 2.62 1.44 17.04
C LEU A 19 2.28 2.93 17.15
N TYR A 20 3.18 3.83 16.74
CA TYR A 20 2.89 5.27 16.69
C TYR A 20 1.83 5.64 15.64
N VAL A 21 1.68 4.83 14.59
CA VAL A 21 0.70 5.07 13.52
C VAL A 21 -0.61 4.38 13.82
N LEU A 22 -0.56 3.11 14.23
CA LEU A 22 -1.74 2.27 14.32
C LEU A 22 -2.34 2.18 15.72
N ASP A 23 -1.57 2.40 16.79
CA ASP A 23 -1.90 2.08 18.19
C ASP A 23 -1.96 0.58 18.55
N LEU A 24 -1.94 0.29 19.85
CA LEU A 24 -1.91 -1.07 20.39
C LEU A 24 -3.20 -1.86 20.09
N PRO A 25 -4.42 -1.32 20.32
CA PRO A 25 -5.66 -2.00 19.95
C PRO A 25 -5.74 -2.40 18.47
N ALA A 26 -5.33 -1.54 17.54
CA ALA A 26 -5.31 -1.88 16.12
C ALA A 26 -4.32 -3.02 15.82
N MET A 27 -3.12 -2.96 16.41
CA MET A 27 -2.11 -4.01 16.25
C MET A 27 -2.58 -5.38 16.76
N GLN A 28 -3.31 -5.42 17.87
CA GLN A 28 -3.89 -6.67 18.39
C GLN A 28 -4.90 -7.28 17.43
N LYS A 29 -5.75 -6.46 16.78
CA LYS A 29 -6.66 -6.93 15.73
C LYS A 29 -5.90 -7.49 14.53
N ILE A 30 -4.84 -6.79 14.12
CA ILE A 30 -3.97 -7.21 13.00
C ILE A 30 -3.34 -8.58 13.29
N GLN A 31 -2.76 -8.79 14.48
CA GLN A 31 -2.15 -10.06 14.87
C GLN A 31 -3.15 -11.23 14.98
N GLY A 32 -4.44 -10.96 15.16
CA GLY A 32 -5.50 -11.96 15.16
C GLY A 32 -6.11 -12.26 13.78
N ALA A 33 -5.79 -11.45 12.77
CA ALA A 33 -6.48 -11.50 11.48
C ALA A 33 -5.94 -12.59 10.55
N LYS A 34 -6.85 -13.14 9.75
CA LYS A 34 -6.61 -14.10 8.68
C LYS A 34 -6.97 -13.44 7.34
N VAL A 35 -6.02 -13.43 6.43
CA VAL A 35 -6.16 -12.83 5.09
C VAL A 35 -5.94 -13.89 4.02
N LEU A 36 -6.83 -13.94 3.01
CA LEU A 36 -6.62 -14.70 1.78
C LEU A 36 -6.12 -13.74 0.69
N LEU A 37 -5.04 -14.10 0.03
CA LEU A 37 -4.50 -13.38 -1.13
C LEU A 37 -4.42 -14.33 -2.33
N SER A 38 -5.24 -14.06 -3.35
CA SER A 38 -5.25 -14.77 -4.62
C SER A 38 -4.47 -14.00 -5.69
N GLY A 39 -3.54 -14.67 -6.38
CA GLY A 39 -2.65 -14.09 -7.38
C GLY A 39 -1.33 -13.60 -6.78
N LEU A 40 -0.22 -14.23 -7.18
CA LEU A 40 1.13 -13.99 -6.65
C LEU A 40 2.12 -13.55 -7.75
N GLN A 41 1.64 -12.73 -8.69
CA GLN A 41 2.50 -11.91 -9.55
C GLN A 41 3.14 -10.78 -8.73
N GLY A 42 3.84 -9.84 -9.37
CA GLY A 42 4.53 -8.74 -8.67
C GLY A 42 3.65 -7.97 -7.69
N LEU A 43 2.43 -7.59 -8.10
CA LEU A 43 1.49 -6.87 -7.24
C LEU A 43 1.11 -7.68 -5.99
N GLY A 44 0.73 -8.94 -6.16
CA GLY A 44 0.42 -9.84 -5.05
C GLY A 44 1.62 -10.04 -4.11
N ALA A 45 2.83 -10.15 -4.65
CA ALA A 45 4.05 -10.25 -3.82
C ALA A 45 4.26 -9.02 -2.94
N GLU A 46 3.98 -7.81 -3.45
CA GLU A 46 4.06 -6.57 -2.67
C GLU A 46 3.00 -6.50 -1.58
N VAL A 47 1.75 -6.89 -1.89
CA VAL A 47 0.69 -7.01 -0.88
C VAL A 47 1.12 -7.99 0.21
N ALA A 48 1.58 -9.18 -0.17
CA ALA A 48 2.01 -10.22 0.76
C ALA A 48 3.17 -9.76 1.65
N LYS A 49 4.21 -9.14 1.06
CA LYS A 49 5.36 -8.58 1.78
C LYS A 49 4.89 -7.62 2.87
N ASN A 50 4.05 -6.65 2.50
CA ASN A 50 3.56 -5.64 3.44
C ASN A 50 2.71 -6.26 4.55
N LEU A 51 1.77 -7.16 4.24
CA LEU A 51 0.94 -7.80 5.26
C LEU A 51 1.75 -8.63 6.26
N VAL A 52 2.75 -9.37 5.79
CA VAL A 52 3.65 -10.16 6.66
C VAL A 52 4.49 -9.24 7.54
N LEU A 53 5.06 -8.16 7.00
CA LEU A 53 5.85 -7.20 7.78
C LEU A 53 4.99 -6.46 8.82
N MET A 54 3.74 -6.15 8.47
CA MET A 54 2.78 -5.47 9.35
C MET A 54 2.19 -6.39 10.41
N GLY A 55 2.47 -7.69 10.34
CA GLY A 55 2.19 -8.64 11.42
C GLY A 55 0.78 -9.20 11.44
N VAL A 56 0.14 -9.41 10.28
CA VAL A 56 -1.15 -10.12 10.23
C VAL A 56 -1.04 -11.51 10.86
N GLY A 57 -2.08 -12.01 11.50
CA GLY A 57 -2.04 -13.32 12.17
C GLY A 57 -1.70 -14.47 11.22
N SER A 58 -2.40 -14.53 10.10
CA SER A 58 -2.06 -15.46 9.00
C SER A 58 -2.35 -14.88 7.63
N LEU A 59 -1.52 -15.26 6.67
CA LEU A 59 -1.69 -14.97 5.25
C LEU A 59 -1.75 -16.30 4.48
N THR A 60 -2.88 -16.57 3.85
CA THR A 60 -3.03 -17.72 2.94
C THR A 60 -2.85 -17.26 1.51
N LEU A 61 -1.88 -17.85 0.82
CA LEU A 61 -1.56 -17.60 -0.58
C LEU A 61 -2.33 -18.57 -1.46
N HIS A 62 -2.94 -18.06 -2.52
CA HIS A 62 -3.57 -18.87 -3.56
C HIS A 62 -3.08 -18.40 -4.93
N ASP A 63 -2.29 -19.22 -5.61
CA ASP A 63 -1.97 -19.00 -7.03
C ASP A 63 -1.50 -20.32 -7.65
N PRO A 64 -2.39 -21.04 -8.35
CA PRO A 64 -2.05 -22.32 -8.96
C PRO A 64 -1.20 -22.15 -10.23
N HIS A 65 -1.04 -20.92 -10.74
CA HIS A 65 -0.35 -20.71 -12.01
C HIS A 65 1.17 -20.86 -11.87
N PRO A 66 1.83 -21.40 -12.90
CA PRO A 66 3.28 -21.53 -12.92
C PRO A 66 3.96 -20.17 -13.07
N THR A 67 5.10 -20.01 -12.41
CA THR A 67 6.03 -18.88 -12.61
C THR A 67 6.51 -18.84 -14.05
N CYS A 68 6.44 -17.66 -14.67
CA CYS A 68 6.96 -17.38 -16.01
C CYS A 68 7.95 -16.21 -16.00
N TRP A 69 8.62 -15.99 -17.15
CA TRP A 69 9.66 -14.96 -17.28
C TRP A 69 9.17 -13.55 -16.95
N SER A 70 7.97 -13.18 -17.41
CA SER A 70 7.40 -11.86 -17.16
C SER A 70 7.09 -11.60 -15.68
N ASP A 71 6.89 -12.65 -14.86
CA ASP A 71 6.66 -12.47 -13.43
C ASP A 71 7.90 -11.90 -12.73
N LEU A 72 9.11 -12.28 -13.17
CA LEU A 72 10.38 -11.90 -12.53
C LEU A 72 10.70 -10.39 -12.66
N ALA A 73 9.99 -9.66 -13.52
CA ALA A 73 10.13 -8.21 -13.68
C ALA A 73 9.60 -7.42 -12.46
N ALA A 74 8.76 -8.05 -11.64
CA ALA A 74 8.15 -7.41 -10.47
C ALA A 74 8.06 -8.33 -9.24
N GLN A 75 8.21 -9.65 -9.38
CA GLN A 75 8.10 -10.63 -8.29
C GLN A 75 9.50 -10.95 -7.72
N PHE A 76 9.82 -10.38 -6.55
CA PHE A 76 11.14 -10.43 -5.91
C PHE A 76 11.37 -11.62 -4.96
N PHE A 77 10.38 -12.50 -4.75
CA PHE A 77 10.56 -13.77 -4.05
C PHE A 77 10.94 -14.92 -4.97
N LEU A 78 10.72 -14.77 -6.28
CA LEU A 78 10.98 -15.77 -7.30
C LEU A 78 12.31 -15.48 -8.01
N SER A 79 12.94 -16.53 -8.51
CA SER A 79 14.06 -16.40 -9.45
C SER A 79 13.93 -17.38 -10.62
N GLU A 80 14.91 -17.39 -11.51
CA GLU A 80 14.96 -18.23 -12.70
C GLU A 80 14.86 -19.73 -12.35
N LYS A 81 15.27 -20.12 -11.13
CA LYS A 81 15.16 -21.50 -10.63
C LYS A 81 13.72 -21.94 -10.33
N ASP A 82 12.79 -20.99 -10.25
CA ASP A 82 11.39 -21.20 -9.86
C ASP A 82 10.43 -21.18 -11.06
N LEU A 83 10.96 -20.94 -12.27
CA LEU A 83 10.20 -21.06 -13.51
C LEU A 83 9.45 -22.40 -13.55
N LYS A 84 8.18 -22.34 -13.94
CA LYS A 84 7.22 -23.46 -14.01
C LYS A 84 6.71 -24.01 -12.68
N LYS A 85 7.23 -23.58 -11.52
CA LYS A 85 6.66 -23.94 -10.21
C LYS A 85 5.46 -23.04 -9.89
N SER A 86 4.55 -23.47 -9.02
CA SER A 86 3.49 -22.59 -8.51
C SER A 86 4.09 -21.34 -7.87
N ARG A 87 3.57 -20.17 -8.23
CA ARG A 87 4.00 -18.89 -7.65
C ARG A 87 3.75 -18.83 -6.15
N ALA A 88 2.60 -19.35 -5.68
CA ALA A 88 2.27 -19.38 -4.27
C ALA A 88 3.19 -20.30 -3.47
N GLU A 89 3.42 -21.53 -3.94
CA GLU A 89 4.31 -22.49 -3.28
C GLU A 89 5.75 -21.99 -3.21
N ALA A 90 6.28 -21.45 -4.32
CA ALA A 90 7.64 -20.94 -4.38
C ALA A 90 7.85 -19.67 -3.51
N SER A 91 6.79 -18.88 -3.29
CA SER A 91 6.85 -17.65 -2.48
C SER A 91 6.66 -17.89 -0.98
N GLN A 92 6.12 -19.04 -0.56
CA GLN A 92 5.74 -19.30 0.83
C GLN A 92 6.93 -19.17 1.80
N GLU A 93 8.03 -19.88 1.53
CA GLU A 93 9.18 -19.91 2.43
C GLU A 93 9.90 -18.54 2.49
N PRO A 94 10.20 -17.86 1.36
CA PRO A 94 10.76 -16.51 1.39
C PRO A 94 9.91 -15.50 2.16
N LEU A 95 8.58 -15.55 2.02
CA LEU A 95 7.65 -14.69 2.75
C LEU A 95 7.65 -14.99 4.24
N ALA A 96 7.55 -16.26 4.63
CA ALA A 96 7.53 -16.67 6.05
C ALA A 96 8.81 -16.24 6.81
N LYS A 97 9.94 -16.10 6.10
CA LYS A 97 11.20 -15.61 6.67
C LYS A 97 11.23 -14.11 6.97
N LEU A 98 10.28 -13.31 6.45
CA LEU A 98 10.19 -11.89 6.76
C LEU A 98 9.75 -11.65 8.19
N ASN A 99 8.78 -12.45 8.67
CA ASN A 99 8.23 -12.29 10.01
C ASN A 99 7.77 -13.64 10.57
N GLY A 100 8.58 -14.22 11.46
CA GLY A 100 8.29 -15.52 12.08
C GLY A 100 7.07 -15.55 13.02
N ALA A 101 6.46 -14.39 13.30
CA ALA A 101 5.20 -14.33 14.03
C ALA A 101 3.98 -14.63 13.15
N VAL A 102 4.07 -14.38 11.84
CA VAL A 102 2.98 -14.52 10.87
C VAL A 102 2.95 -15.92 10.28
N GLN A 103 1.79 -16.57 10.30
CA GLN A 103 1.61 -17.86 9.64
C GLN A 103 1.36 -17.66 8.14
N VAL A 104 2.27 -18.14 7.29
CA VAL A 104 2.10 -18.11 5.83
C VAL A 104 1.72 -19.51 5.33
N CYS A 105 0.52 -19.64 4.77
CA CYS A 105 -0.04 -20.89 4.25
C CYS A 105 -0.21 -20.83 2.72
N VAL A 106 -0.34 -21.97 2.06
CA VAL A 106 -0.69 -22.07 0.64
C VAL A 106 -1.96 -22.88 0.50
N HIS A 107 -2.93 -22.37 -0.27
CA HIS A 107 -4.12 -23.07 -0.70
C HIS A 107 -4.02 -23.40 -2.18
N THR A 108 -4.31 -24.64 -2.55
CA THR A 108 -4.16 -25.16 -3.93
C THR A 108 -5.48 -25.53 -4.59
N GLY A 109 -6.58 -25.54 -3.84
CA GLY A 109 -7.92 -25.83 -4.36
C GLY A 109 -8.64 -24.57 -4.83
N ASP A 110 -9.89 -24.75 -5.27
CA ASP A 110 -10.75 -23.63 -5.65
C ASP A 110 -11.11 -22.75 -4.44
N ILE A 111 -11.45 -21.49 -4.72
CA ILE A 111 -11.98 -20.56 -3.72
C ILE A 111 -13.48 -20.85 -3.56
N THR A 112 -13.86 -21.44 -2.43
CA THR A 112 -15.23 -21.88 -2.13
C THR A 112 -15.88 -21.01 -1.04
N GLU A 113 -17.21 -21.03 -0.93
CA GLU A 113 -17.92 -20.31 0.13
C GLU A 113 -17.45 -20.76 1.53
N GLU A 114 -17.20 -22.06 1.71
CA GLU A 114 -16.69 -22.63 2.97
C GLU A 114 -15.29 -22.13 3.32
N LEU A 115 -14.40 -22.01 2.33
CA LEU A 115 -13.05 -21.47 2.53
C LEU A 115 -13.09 -20.01 2.95
N LEU A 116 -13.95 -19.20 2.31
CA LEU A 116 -14.00 -17.76 2.53
C LEU A 116 -14.37 -17.41 3.98
N LEU A 117 -15.21 -18.21 4.63
CA LEU A 117 -15.64 -18.01 6.03
C LEU A 117 -14.48 -18.01 7.05
N ASP A 118 -13.31 -18.54 6.69
CA ASP A 118 -12.13 -18.53 7.56
C ASP A 118 -11.38 -17.18 7.56
N PHE A 119 -11.71 -16.26 6.65
CA PHE A 119 -10.97 -15.02 6.44
C PHE A 119 -11.76 -13.78 6.80
N GLN A 120 -11.07 -12.75 7.29
CA GLN A 120 -11.67 -11.43 7.52
C GLN A 120 -11.55 -10.54 6.28
N VAL A 121 -10.50 -10.77 5.48
CA VAL A 121 -10.23 -10.01 4.27
C VAL A 121 -9.78 -10.95 3.15
N VAL A 122 -10.31 -10.73 1.95
CA VAL A 122 -9.96 -11.46 0.74
C VAL A 122 -9.49 -10.45 -0.30
N VAL A 123 -8.29 -10.68 -0.84
CA VAL A 123 -7.67 -9.84 -1.86
C VAL A 123 -7.48 -10.67 -3.12
N LEU A 124 -8.00 -10.21 -4.25
CA LEU A 124 -7.69 -10.77 -5.56
C LEU A 124 -6.76 -9.84 -6.32
N THR A 125 -5.74 -10.42 -6.93
CA THR A 125 -4.87 -9.75 -7.89
C THR A 125 -4.70 -10.61 -9.13
N ALA A 126 -4.56 -9.98 -10.30
CA ALA A 126 -4.37 -10.66 -11.59
C ALA A 126 -5.44 -11.73 -11.90
N SER A 127 -6.66 -11.55 -11.38
CA SER A 127 -7.80 -12.46 -11.58
C SER A 127 -8.63 -12.03 -12.78
N LYS A 128 -9.44 -12.96 -13.32
CA LYS A 128 -10.39 -12.63 -14.38
C LYS A 128 -11.63 -11.99 -13.79
N LEU A 129 -12.30 -11.10 -14.53
CA LEU A 129 -13.54 -10.45 -14.07
C LEU A 129 -14.61 -11.43 -13.57
N LYS A 130 -14.76 -12.59 -14.24
CA LYS A 130 -15.69 -13.63 -13.81
C LYS A 130 -15.41 -14.10 -12.38
N GLU A 131 -14.14 -14.38 -12.06
CA GLU A 131 -13.73 -14.80 -10.72
C GLU A 131 -13.91 -13.66 -9.72
N GLN A 132 -13.59 -12.41 -10.10
CA GLN A 132 -13.80 -11.23 -9.26
C GLN A 132 -15.28 -11.07 -8.88
N LEU A 133 -16.20 -11.23 -9.83
CA LEU A 133 -17.64 -11.15 -9.61
C LEU A 133 -18.15 -12.30 -8.72
N GLU A 134 -17.71 -13.53 -8.97
CA GLU A 134 -18.11 -14.71 -8.21
C GLU A 134 -17.66 -14.61 -6.74
N VAL A 135 -16.36 -14.36 -6.50
CA VAL A 135 -15.81 -14.22 -5.15
C VAL A 135 -16.31 -12.96 -4.47
N GLY A 136 -16.39 -11.84 -5.19
CA GLY A 136 -16.87 -10.57 -4.65
C GLY A 136 -18.32 -10.64 -4.15
N ALA A 137 -19.21 -11.29 -4.91
CA ALA A 137 -20.59 -11.48 -4.48
C ALA A 137 -20.72 -12.35 -3.23
N LEU A 138 -19.91 -13.42 -3.12
CA LEU A 138 -19.84 -14.26 -1.92
C LEU A 138 -19.32 -13.47 -0.72
N CYS A 139 -18.22 -12.73 -0.87
CA CYS A 139 -17.66 -11.92 0.21
C CYS A 139 -18.66 -10.87 0.71
N HIS A 140 -19.32 -10.14 -0.19
CA HIS A 140 -20.32 -9.13 0.16
C HIS A 140 -21.48 -9.76 0.95
N LYS A 141 -22.04 -10.87 0.45
CA LYS A 141 -23.11 -11.64 1.12
C LYS A 141 -22.70 -12.15 2.51
N LEU A 142 -21.46 -12.63 2.64
CA LEU A 142 -20.91 -13.18 3.89
C LEU A 142 -20.34 -12.10 4.84
N LYS A 143 -20.37 -10.82 4.46
CA LYS A 143 -19.79 -9.70 5.22
C LYS A 143 -18.28 -9.84 5.45
N ILE A 144 -17.58 -10.38 4.45
CA ILE A 144 -16.12 -10.46 4.39
C ILE A 144 -15.62 -9.26 3.58
N CYS A 145 -14.62 -8.54 4.09
CA CYS A 145 -14.05 -7.42 3.35
C CYS A 145 -13.32 -7.94 2.10
N PHE A 146 -13.60 -7.31 0.96
CA PHE A 146 -13.13 -7.77 -0.34
C PHE A 146 -12.38 -6.65 -1.07
N LEU A 147 -11.24 -7.01 -1.65
CA LEU A 147 -10.43 -6.10 -2.45
C LEU A 147 -10.05 -6.74 -3.78
N VAL A 148 -10.00 -5.92 -4.83
CA VAL A 148 -9.40 -6.28 -6.12
C VAL A 148 -8.32 -5.27 -6.42
N ALA A 149 -7.12 -5.72 -6.76
CA ALA A 149 -6.04 -4.85 -7.22
C ALA A 149 -5.38 -5.42 -8.47
N ASP A 150 -5.23 -4.62 -9.52
CA ASP A 150 -4.58 -5.04 -10.76
C ASP A 150 -3.64 -3.94 -11.28
N THR A 151 -2.50 -4.36 -11.83
CA THR A 151 -1.62 -3.50 -12.65
C THR A 151 -1.55 -4.05 -14.07
N ARG A 152 -1.55 -3.14 -15.06
CA ARG A 152 -1.44 -3.43 -16.50
C ARG A 152 -0.50 -2.41 -17.13
N GLY A 153 0.76 -2.77 -17.33
CA GLY A 153 1.77 -1.81 -17.76
C GLY A 153 1.87 -0.62 -16.81
N LEU A 154 1.56 0.57 -17.32
CA LEU A 154 1.63 1.85 -16.60
C LEU A 154 0.32 2.28 -15.93
N VAL A 155 -0.71 1.42 -15.91
CA VAL A 155 -1.97 1.72 -15.20
C VAL A 155 -2.26 0.71 -14.11
N GLY A 156 -2.97 1.16 -13.07
CA GLY A 156 -3.39 0.35 -11.95
C GLY A 156 -4.80 0.69 -11.49
N GLN A 157 -5.49 -0.30 -10.93
CA GLN A 157 -6.79 -0.15 -10.30
C GLN A 157 -6.83 -0.85 -8.94
N LEU A 158 -7.53 -0.26 -7.97
CA LEU A 158 -7.84 -0.86 -6.68
C LEU A 158 -9.31 -0.63 -6.35
N PHE A 159 -10.01 -1.69 -5.96
CA PHE A 159 -11.40 -1.67 -5.53
C PHE A 159 -11.51 -2.16 -4.09
N CYS A 160 -12.35 -1.52 -3.28
CA CYS A 160 -12.68 -1.93 -1.91
C CYS A 160 -14.18 -2.10 -1.71
N ASP A 161 -14.57 -3.26 -1.18
CA ASP A 161 -15.92 -3.56 -0.71
C ASP A 161 -15.88 -4.09 0.72
N PHE A 162 -16.25 -3.24 1.68
CA PHE A 162 -16.24 -3.57 3.11
C PHE A 162 -17.65 -3.88 3.63
N GLY A 163 -18.62 -4.06 2.72
CA GLY A 163 -20.03 -4.27 3.02
C GLY A 163 -20.83 -2.99 3.24
N GLU A 164 -22.12 -3.15 3.52
CA GLU A 164 -23.08 -2.04 3.58
C GLU A 164 -23.05 -1.25 4.90
N ASP A 165 -22.46 -1.80 5.96
CA ASP A 165 -22.47 -1.24 7.33
C ASP A 165 -21.09 -1.43 7.99
N PHE A 166 -20.07 -0.80 7.42
CA PHE A 166 -18.71 -0.85 7.95
C PHE A 166 -18.44 0.34 8.87
N THR A 167 -18.34 0.10 10.17
CA THR A 167 -17.96 1.15 11.14
C THR A 167 -16.45 1.34 11.20
N VAL A 168 -15.99 2.53 10.84
CA VAL A 168 -14.64 3.05 11.08
C VAL A 168 -14.61 3.69 12.46
N GLN A 169 -13.75 3.19 13.35
CA GLN A 169 -13.65 3.67 14.73
C GLN A 169 -12.86 4.98 14.82
N ASP A 170 -11.78 5.07 14.06
CA ASP A 170 -10.90 6.24 14.00
C ASP A 170 -10.73 6.66 12.53
N PRO A 171 -11.60 7.52 11.99
CA PRO A 171 -11.56 7.87 10.58
C PRO A 171 -10.48 8.90 10.21
N THR A 172 -9.88 9.60 11.18
CA THR A 172 -8.97 10.72 10.91
C THR A 172 -7.52 10.35 11.19
N GLU A 173 -6.60 10.84 10.37
CA GLU A 173 -5.15 10.69 10.61
C GLU A 173 -4.62 11.68 11.67
N ALA A 174 -5.38 12.74 11.97
CA ALA A 174 -5.00 13.72 12.97
C ALA A 174 -4.96 13.12 14.37
N GLU A 175 -3.91 13.42 15.14
CA GLU A 175 -3.90 13.05 16.56
C GLU A 175 -5.02 13.79 17.31
N PRO A 176 -5.76 13.09 18.19
CA PRO A 176 -6.80 13.72 19.00
C PRO A 176 -6.23 14.88 19.79
N LEU A 177 -6.93 16.01 19.78
CA LEU A 177 -6.50 17.17 20.54
C LEU A 177 -6.46 16.84 22.04
N THR A 178 -5.34 17.13 22.70
CA THR A 178 -5.20 16.99 24.15
C THR A 178 -4.73 18.31 24.76
N ALA A 179 -5.38 18.74 25.84
CA ALA A 179 -5.03 19.97 26.55
C ALA A 179 -4.98 19.76 28.06
N ALA A 180 -4.02 20.41 28.71
CA ALA A 180 -3.90 20.39 30.17
C ALA A 180 -4.99 21.23 30.84
N ILE A 181 -5.56 20.69 31.92
CA ILE A 181 -6.64 21.34 32.66
C ILE A 181 -6.05 22.35 33.65
N GLN A 182 -6.61 23.56 33.64
CA GLN A 182 -6.34 24.57 34.67
C GLN A 182 -7.32 24.43 35.83
N HIS A 183 -8.62 24.40 35.52
CA HIS A 183 -9.69 24.36 36.52
C HIS A 183 -10.98 23.75 35.96
N ILE A 184 -11.79 23.14 36.82
CA ILE A 184 -13.16 22.67 36.51
C ILE A 184 -14.13 23.17 37.56
N SER A 185 -15.17 23.91 37.17
CA SER A 185 -16.20 24.36 38.10
C SER A 185 -17.22 23.26 38.42
N GLN A 186 -17.79 23.30 39.62
CA GLN A 186 -18.98 22.52 39.98
C GLN A 186 -20.22 23.33 39.59
N GLY A 187 -20.94 22.89 38.56
CA GLY A 187 -22.08 23.63 38.02
C GLY A 187 -22.90 22.83 37.00
N SER A 188 -23.93 23.48 36.46
CA SER A 188 -24.73 22.94 35.36
C SER A 188 -25.04 24.08 34.36
N PRO A 189 -24.18 24.29 33.35
CA PRO A 189 -23.02 23.47 33.00
C PRO A 189 -21.81 23.71 33.91
N GLY A 190 -20.98 22.68 34.05
CA GLY A 190 -19.62 22.78 34.56
C GLY A 190 -18.72 23.40 33.50
N ILE A 191 -17.85 24.31 33.93
CA ILE A 191 -16.96 25.08 33.06
C ILE A 191 -15.53 24.58 33.25
N LEU A 192 -14.94 24.15 32.15
CA LEU A 192 -13.56 23.71 32.05
C LEU A 192 -12.69 24.84 31.50
N THR A 193 -11.68 25.22 32.28
CA THR A 193 -10.66 26.18 31.86
C THR A 193 -9.38 25.43 31.50
N LEU A 194 -8.89 25.64 30.29
CA LEU A 194 -7.65 25.03 29.80
C LEU A 194 -6.44 25.90 30.15
N ARG A 195 -5.28 25.28 30.36
CA ARG A 195 -4.02 26.02 30.45
C ARG A 195 -3.69 26.60 29.08
N LYS A 196 -3.35 27.90 29.04
CA LYS A 196 -2.91 28.57 27.80
C LYS A 196 -1.53 28.09 27.40
N GLU A 197 -1.43 27.42 26.27
CA GLU A 197 -0.17 27.07 25.61
C GLU A 197 -0.02 27.88 24.32
N ALA A 198 1.20 28.29 23.98
CA ALA A 198 1.47 29.28 22.93
C ALA A 198 1.11 28.81 21.50
N ASP A 199 0.97 27.49 21.29
CA ASP A 199 0.72 26.85 19.97
C ASP A 199 -0.47 25.86 20.01
N ALA A 200 -1.47 26.07 20.87
CA ALA A 200 -2.57 25.12 21.02
C ALA A 200 -3.52 25.15 19.82
N ARG A 201 -3.71 23.99 19.16
CA ARG A 201 -4.91 23.70 18.36
C ARG A 201 -6.15 23.83 19.26
N TYR A 202 -7.28 24.30 18.73
CA TYR A 202 -8.49 24.56 19.52
C TYR A 202 -9.53 23.46 19.33
N PHE A 203 -10.26 23.17 20.41
CA PHE A 203 -11.48 22.38 20.35
C PHE A 203 -12.57 23.15 19.60
N HIS A 204 -13.47 22.43 18.95
CA HIS A 204 -14.63 22.98 18.25
C HIS A 204 -15.94 22.62 18.96
N ASP A 205 -16.97 23.41 18.68
CA ASP A 205 -18.29 23.18 19.24
C ASP A 205 -18.84 21.81 18.83
N GLY A 206 -19.28 21.03 19.81
CA GLY A 206 -19.77 19.68 19.60
C GLY A 206 -18.70 18.58 19.57
N ASP A 207 -17.41 18.89 19.71
CA ASP A 207 -16.39 17.86 19.86
C ASP A 207 -16.71 16.94 21.04
N LEU A 208 -16.43 15.65 20.90
CA LEU A 208 -16.55 14.71 22.02
C LEU A 208 -15.23 14.68 22.78
N VAL A 209 -15.27 14.68 24.11
CA VAL A 209 -14.06 14.60 24.93
C VAL A 209 -14.19 13.59 26.07
N THR A 210 -13.04 13.10 26.53
CA THR A 210 -12.88 12.37 27.78
C THR A 210 -11.76 13.00 28.63
N PHE A 211 -11.61 12.55 29.87
CA PHE A 211 -10.68 13.13 30.83
C PHE A 211 -9.79 12.08 31.47
N SER A 212 -8.58 12.49 31.86
CA SER A 212 -7.67 11.64 32.62
C SER A 212 -6.82 12.46 33.58
N GLY A 213 -6.32 11.82 34.64
CA GLY A 213 -5.34 12.41 35.55
C GLY A 213 -5.85 13.56 36.42
N ILE A 214 -7.17 13.76 36.53
CA ILE A 214 -7.76 14.81 37.39
C ILE A 214 -7.67 14.37 38.86
N GLU A 215 -7.05 15.19 39.71
CA GLU A 215 -7.14 15.06 41.17
C GLU A 215 -8.31 15.91 41.70
N GLY A 216 -9.23 15.29 42.43
CA GLY A 216 -10.56 15.87 42.68
C GLY A 216 -11.47 15.73 41.45
N MET A 217 -12.78 15.78 41.61
CA MET A 217 -13.74 15.53 40.51
C MET A 217 -13.43 14.26 39.68
N VAL A 218 -13.07 13.17 40.37
CA VAL A 218 -12.58 11.92 39.77
C VAL A 218 -13.62 11.20 38.91
N GLU A 219 -14.89 11.56 39.06
CA GLU A 219 -16.02 11.07 38.27
C GLU A 219 -15.88 11.39 36.77
N LEU A 220 -15.04 12.38 36.42
CA LEU A 220 -14.70 12.70 35.04
C LEU A 220 -13.61 11.78 34.45
N ASN A 221 -12.72 11.22 35.27
CA ASN A 221 -11.61 10.41 34.76
C ASN A 221 -12.14 9.13 34.09
N GLY A 222 -11.83 8.95 32.80
CA GLY A 222 -12.28 7.81 32.01
C GLY A 222 -13.79 7.78 31.77
N CYS A 223 -14.48 8.92 31.86
CA CYS A 223 -15.91 8.96 31.59
C CYS A 223 -16.22 8.69 30.12
N GLU A 224 -17.47 8.27 29.86
CA GLU A 224 -17.99 8.17 28.49
C GLU A 224 -17.81 9.50 27.74
N PRO A 225 -17.48 9.47 26.44
CA PRO A 225 -17.27 10.66 25.64
C PRO A 225 -18.48 11.57 25.69
N ARG A 226 -18.26 12.86 25.98
CA ARG A 226 -19.33 13.85 26.09
C ARG A 226 -19.08 15.04 25.18
N PRO A 227 -20.14 15.63 24.59
CA PRO A 227 -19.99 16.82 23.77
C PRO A 227 -19.59 18.01 24.64
N ILE A 228 -18.81 18.91 24.06
CA ILE A 228 -18.46 20.20 24.66
C ILE A 228 -19.11 21.36 23.90
N HIS A 229 -19.35 22.45 24.61
CA HIS A 229 -19.65 23.74 24.01
C HIS A 229 -18.49 24.71 24.20
N VAL A 230 -18.00 25.32 23.11
CA VAL A 230 -16.84 26.24 23.16
C VAL A 230 -17.35 27.67 23.33
N GLN A 231 -16.98 28.33 24.44
CA GLN A 231 -17.36 29.72 24.71
C GLN A 231 -16.44 30.72 24.01
N GLU A 232 -16.92 31.97 23.85
CA GLU A 232 -16.15 33.06 23.22
C GLU A 232 -14.81 33.35 23.92
N ASP A 233 -14.71 33.08 25.22
CA ASP A 233 -13.50 33.27 26.03
C ASP A 233 -12.52 32.08 25.95
N GLY A 234 -12.87 31.03 25.20
CA GLY A 234 -12.10 29.80 25.02
C GLY A 234 -12.29 28.76 26.14
N THR A 235 -13.19 28.99 27.11
CA THR A 235 -13.56 27.95 28.09
C THR A 235 -14.57 26.96 27.49
N LEU A 236 -14.63 25.76 28.07
CA LEU A 236 -15.44 24.67 27.54
C LEU A 236 -16.56 24.31 28.53
N GLU A 237 -17.80 24.24 28.08
CA GLU A 237 -18.90 23.67 28.87
C GLU A 237 -18.91 22.15 28.71
N ILE A 238 -18.95 21.40 29.83
CA ILE A 238 -18.78 19.94 29.83
C ILE A 238 -19.97 19.17 30.46
N GLY A 239 -21.15 19.80 30.45
CA GLY A 239 -22.37 19.26 31.07
C GLY A 239 -22.41 19.42 32.58
N ASN A 240 -23.32 18.70 33.27
CA ASN A 240 -23.54 18.88 34.71
C ASN A 240 -22.42 18.22 35.56
N THR A 241 -21.75 19.02 36.39
CA THR A 241 -20.73 18.62 37.36
C THR A 241 -21.13 18.95 38.80
N ALA A 242 -22.36 19.43 39.04
CA ALA A 242 -22.80 19.95 40.34
C ALA A 242 -22.78 18.91 41.47
N ILE A 243 -22.96 17.62 41.14
CA ILE A 243 -22.95 16.50 42.10
C ILE A 243 -21.57 15.83 42.25
N PHE A 244 -20.58 16.25 41.47
CA PHE A 244 -19.25 15.65 41.51
C PHE A 244 -18.43 16.18 42.67
N SER A 245 -17.38 15.45 43.02
CA SER A 245 -16.39 15.91 43.98
C SER A 245 -15.73 17.22 43.51
N PRO A 246 -15.32 18.14 44.41
CA PRO A 246 -14.61 19.35 44.01
C PRO A 246 -13.32 19.02 43.26
N TYR A 247 -13.04 19.80 42.21
CA TYR A 247 -11.75 19.74 41.52
C TYR A 247 -10.63 20.26 42.44
N LEU A 248 -9.48 19.58 42.44
CA LEU A 248 -8.30 20.02 43.20
C LEU A 248 -7.21 20.53 42.26
N ARG A 249 -6.75 19.69 41.30
CA ARG A 249 -5.69 20.05 40.35
C ARG A 249 -5.51 19.00 39.26
N GLY A 250 -4.78 19.42 38.22
CA GLY A 250 -4.23 18.52 37.22
C GLY A 250 -5.26 17.96 36.25
N GLY A 251 -4.82 16.98 35.49
CA GLY A 251 -5.61 16.31 34.48
C GLY A 251 -5.49 16.91 33.08
N ALA A 252 -5.96 16.14 32.13
CA ALA A 252 -6.01 16.46 30.71
C ALA A 252 -7.40 16.16 30.17
N VAL A 253 -7.85 17.01 29.24
CA VAL A 253 -8.99 16.72 28.38
C VAL A 253 -8.47 16.26 27.03
N THR A 254 -9.05 15.19 26.50
CA THR A 254 -8.65 14.60 25.22
C THR A 254 -9.88 14.43 24.34
N GLU A 255 -9.78 14.92 23.11
CA GLU A 255 -10.77 14.70 22.06
C GLU A 255 -10.97 13.20 21.82
N VAL A 256 -12.22 12.80 21.63
CA VAL A 256 -12.61 11.46 21.24
C VAL A 256 -13.15 11.53 19.82
N LYS A 257 -12.45 10.88 18.91
CA LYS A 257 -12.83 10.85 17.51
C LYS A 257 -14.17 10.14 17.33
N ARG A 258 -15.03 10.72 16.50
CA ARG A 258 -16.33 10.14 16.17
C ARG A 258 -16.14 9.00 15.18
N SER A 259 -16.70 7.83 15.50
CA SER A 259 -16.78 6.74 14.54
C SER A 259 -17.68 7.14 13.37
N LYS A 260 -17.40 6.57 12.20
CA LYS A 260 -18.16 6.80 10.98
C LYS A 260 -18.51 5.46 10.33
N THR A 261 -19.79 5.25 10.05
CA THR A 261 -20.22 4.13 9.22
C THR A 261 -20.10 4.51 7.75
N VAL A 262 -19.51 3.62 6.97
CA VAL A 262 -19.48 3.69 5.50
C VAL A 262 -20.22 2.50 4.91
N SER A 263 -20.73 2.69 3.70
CA SER A 263 -21.51 1.68 2.97
C SER A 263 -20.90 1.51 1.58
N HIS A 264 -20.38 0.32 1.30
CA HIS A 264 -19.84 -0.04 -0.01
C HIS A 264 -20.87 -0.84 -0.82
N LYS A 265 -20.77 -0.71 -2.14
CA LYS A 265 -21.61 -1.40 -3.12
C LYS A 265 -20.88 -2.70 -3.50
N PRO A 266 -21.60 -3.80 -3.76
CA PRO A 266 -20.97 -4.99 -4.30
C PRO A 266 -20.36 -4.69 -5.68
N LEU A 267 -19.35 -5.49 -6.06
CA LEU A 267 -18.53 -5.26 -7.26
C LEU A 267 -19.36 -5.15 -8.55
N ASP A 268 -20.38 -5.99 -8.73
CA ASP A 268 -21.24 -5.99 -9.91
C ASP A 268 -21.98 -4.66 -10.11
N VAL A 269 -22.49 -4.07 -9.02
CA VAL A 269 -23.11 -2.74 -9.03
C VAL A 269 -22.05 -1.65 -9.21
N ALA A 270 -20.93 -1.76 -8.50
CA ALA A 270 -19.84 -0.77 -8.54
C ALA A 270 -19.14 -0.68 -9.90
N LEU A 271 -19.18 -1.74 -10.73
CA LEU A 271 -18.67 -1.75 -12.11
C LEU A 271 -19.53 -0.94 -13.08
N LEU A 272 -20.82 -0.77 -12.79
CA LEU A 272 -21.72 0.05 -13.60
C LEU A 272 -21.92 1.44 -13.02
N GLN A 273 -21.76 1.59 -11.70
CA GLN A 273 -21.92 2.85 -10.97
C GLN A 273 -20.65 3.15 -10.14
N PRO A 274 -19.50 3.44 -10.78
CA PRO A 274 -18.23 3.56 -10.08
C PRO A 274 -18.18 4.84 -9.24
N ARG A 275 -17.93 4.68 -7.93
CA ARG A 275 -17.44 5.76 -7.06
C ARG A 275 -15.92 5.81 -7.17
N VAL A 276 -15.41 6.81 -7.88
CA VAL A 276 -13.96 6.99 -8.10
C VAL A 276 -13.39 7.98 -7.10
N VAL A 277 -12.23 7.64 -6.54
CA VAL A 277 -11.45 8.54 -5.68
C VAL A 277 -10.73 9.54 -6.57
N ALA A 278 -11.10 10.82 -6.47
CA ALA A 278 -10.55 11.93 -7.25
C ALA A 278 -10.73 13.26 -6.50
N GLN A 279 -9.82 14.21 -6.69
CA GLN A 279 -9.86 15.56 -6.09
C GLN A 279 -10.62 16.58 -6.95
N GLY A 280 -10.94 16.27 -8.20
CA GLY A 280 -11.64 17.17 -9.11
C GLY A 280 -12.34 16.45 -10.28
N SER A 281 -13.07 17.21 -11.09
CA SER A 281 -13.86 16.66 -12.22
C SER A 281 -12.99 16.06 -13.32
N GLU A 282 -11.83 16.64 -13.61
CA GLU A 282 -10.89 16.15 -14.62
C GLU A 282 -10.27 14.82 -14.22
N GLU A 283 -9.77 14.71 -12.99
CA GLU A 283 -9.25 13.46 -12.44
C GLU A 283 -10.34 12.38 -12.37
N ALA A 284 -11.56 12.76 -11.97
CA ALA A 284 -12.70 11.83 -11.94
C ALA A 284 -13.05 11.33 -13.36
N HIS A 285 -12.98 12.20 -14.36
CA HIS A 285 -13.20 11.83 -15.76
C HIS A 285 -12.11 10.87 -16.26
N ARG A 286 -10.83 11.19 -16.02
CA ARG A 286 -9.70 10.31 -16.35
C ARG A 286 -9.84 8.95 -15.69
N ALA A 287 -10.18 8.91 -14.39
CA ALA A 287 -10.42 7.67 -13.66
C ALA A 287 -11.56 6.83 -14.26
N ARG A 288 -12.64 7.46 -14.75
CA ARG A 288 -13.73 6.76 -15.46
C ARG A 288 -13.31 6.22 -16.83
N CYS A 289 -12.46 6.94 -17.57
CA CYS A 289 -11.89 6.42 -18.82
C CYS A 289 -10.97 5.21 -18.55
N LEU A 290 -10.14 5.27 -17.49
CA LEU A 290 -9.33 4.12 -17.06
C LEU A 290 -10.21 2.94 -16.61
N HIS A 291 -11.28 3.20 -15.85
CA HIS A 291 -12.27 2.19 -15.49
C HIS A 291 -12.85 1.50 -16.72
N GLN A 292 -13.23 2.27 -17.74
CA GLN A 292 -13.73 1.74 -19.00
C GLN A 292 -12.65 0.93 -19.76
N ALA A 293 -11.39 1.36 -19.73
CA ALA A 293 -10.27 0.61 -20.32
C ALA A 293 -10.08 -0.76 -19.65
N PHE A 294 -10.11 -0.83 -18.31
CA PHE A 294 -10.02 -2.11 -17.58
C PHE A 294 -11.21 -3.03 -17.89
N ARG A 295 -12.44 -2.50 -17.98
CA ARG A 295 -13.61 -3.28 -18.42
C ARG A 295 -13.41 -3.84 -19.83
N ALA A 296 -12.90 -3.04 -20.76
CA ALA A 296 -12.61 -3.47 -22.13
C ALA A 296 -11.48 -4.51 -22.20
N LEU A 297 -10.44 -4.40 -21.37
CA LEU A 297 -9.38 -5.41 -21.26
C LEU A 297 -9.91 -6.75 -20.74
N HIS A 298 -10.81 -6.74 -19.75
CA HIS A 298 -11.47 -7.95 -19.28
C HIS A 298 -12.32 -8.62 -20.36
N GLU A 299 -13.08 -7.82 -21.12
CA GLU A 299 -13.88 -8.33 -22.23
C GLU A 299 -13.00 -8.90 -23.36
N PHE A 300 -11.92 -8.19 -23.71
CA PHE A 300 -10.92 -8.67 -24.66
C PHE A 300 -10.34 -10.03 -24.22
N GLN A 301 -9.97 -10.16 -22.96
CA GLN A 301 -9.41 -11.39 -22.41
C GLN A 301 -10.45 -12.53 -22.42
N SER A 302 -11.72 -12.23 -22.17
CA SER A 302 -12.83 -13.19 -22.26
C SER A 302 -12.99 -13.73 -23.69
N LEU A 303 -12.97 -12.84 -24.69
CA LEU A 303 -13.17 -13.18 -26.10
C LEU A 303 -11.97 -13.87 -26.75
N HIS A 304 -10.76 -13.47 -26.38
CA HIS A 304 -9.52 -13.92 -27.03
C HIS A 304 -8.69 -14.90 -26.20
N GLY A 305 -9.01 -15.09 -24.93
CA GLY A 305 -8.28 -15.98 -24.01
C GLY A 305 -6.88 -15.46 -23.61
N ARG A 306 -6.54 -14.21 -23.98
CA ARG A 306 -5.26 -13.55 -23.70
C ARG A 306 -5.45 -12.03 -23.57
N LEU A 307 -4.46 -11.35 -23.01
CA LEU A 307 -4.36 -9.89 -23.08
C LEU A 307 -3.94 -9.44 -24.50
N PRO A 308 -4.09 -8.15 -24.84
CA PRO A 308 -3.51 -7.56 -26.05
C PRO A 308 -2.01 -7.87 -26.18
N GLN A 309 -1.52 -8.07 -27.40
CA GLN A 309 -0.08 -8.21 -27.60
C GLN A 309 0.62 -6.86 -27.35
N PRO A 310 1.86 -6.85 -26.81
CA PRO A 310 2.61 -5.61 -26.58
C PRO A 310 2.70 -4.76 -27.85
N TRP A 311 2.23 -3.52 -27.76
CA TRP A 311 2.28 -2.50 -28.81
C TRP A 311 1.60 -2.89 -30.15
N ASP A 312 0.72 -3.90 -30.16
CA ASP A 312 0.00 -4.30 -31.35
C ASP A 312 -1.18 -3.36 -31.66
N PRO A 313 -1.18 -2.66 -32.81
CA PRO A 313 -2.22 -1.68 -33.12
C PRO A 313 -3.59 -2.32 -33.38
N ALA A 314 -3.64 -3.55 -33.90
CA ALA A 314 -4.89 -4.22 -34.23
C ALA A 314 -5.63 -4.70 -32.98
N ASP A 315 -4.91 -5.22 -31.98
CA ASP A 315 -5.48 -5.55 -30.68
C ASP A 315 -5.88 -4.29 -29.91
N ALA A 316 -5.09 -3.22 -29.97
CA ALA A 316 -5.45 -1.94 -29.35
C ALA A 316 -6.74 -1.35 -29.94
N GLU A 317 -6.90 -1.38 -31.27
CA GLU A 317 -8.13 -0.94 -31.93
C GLU A 317 -9.36 -1.78 -31.50
N LYS A 318 -9.19 -3.10 -31.32
CA LYS A 318 -10.27 -3.95 -30.78
C LYS A 318 -10.64 -3.55 -29.36
N VAL A 319 -9.68 -3.24 -28.49
CA VAL A 319 -9.96 -2.80 -27.11
C VAL A 319 -10.72 -1.47 -27.11
N VAL A 320 -10.33 -0.50 -27.95
CA VAL A 320 -11.08 0.75 -28.12
C VAL A 320 -12.52 0.48 -28.62
N GLY A 321 -12.68 -0.41 -29.59
CA GLY A 321 -14.00 -0.85 -30.08
C GLY A 321 -14.87 -1.47 -28.97
N LEU A 322 -14.29 -2.32 -28.14
CA LEU A 322 -14.97 -2.91 -26.98
C LEU A 322 -15.36 -1.83 -25.98
N ALA A 323 -14.45 -0.92 -25.63
CA ALA A 323 -14.70 0.18 -24.69
C ALA A 323 -15.89 1.06 -25.12
N ARG A 324 -16.03 1.33 -26.43
CA ARG A 324 -17.20 2.05 -26.99
C ARG A 324 -18.51 1.26 -26.90
N SER A 325 -18.44 -0.07 -27.03
CA SER A 325 -19.63 -0.94 -27.12
C SER A 325 -20.19 -1.39 -25.78
N LEU A 326 -19.38 -1.31 -24.72
CA LEU A 326 -19.76 -1.68 -23.37
C LEU A 326 -20.88 -0.78 -22.82
N GLU A 327 -21.66 -1.32 -21.87
CA GLU A 327 -22.75 -0.58 -21.23
C GLU A 327 -22.21 0.75 -20.63
N PRO A 328 -22.88 1.89 -20.90
CA PRO A 328 -22.51 3.17 -20.36
C PRO A 328 -22.43 3.15 -18.84
N LEU A 329 -21.45 3.87 -18.29
CA LEU A 329 -21.35 4.10 -16.86
C LEU A 329 -22.55 4.92 -16.39
N LYS A 330 -22.97 4.66 -15.17
CA LYS A 330 -24.11 5.32 -14.52
C LYS A 330 -23.63 6.19 -13.35
N GLY A 331 -24.27 7.34 -13.18
CA GLY A 331 -24.09 8.22 -12.05
C GLY A 331 -24.69 7.65 -10.78
N THR A 332 -24.70 8.47 -9.73
CA THR A 332 -25.19 8.06 -8.40
C THR A 332 -26.70 7.80 -8.37
N GLU A 333 -27.47 8.44 -9.25
CA GLU A 333 -28.93 8.27 -9.33
C GLU A 333 -29.33 7.18 -10.37
N GLY A 334 -28.35 6.51 -10.98
CA GLY A 334 -28.55 5.43 -11.95
C GLY A 334 -28.74 5.88 -13.40
N GLU A 335 -28.65 7.17 -13.67
CA GLU A 335 -28.63 7.82 -14.97
C GLU A 335 -27.31 7.59 -15.70
N PRO A 336 -27.30 7.42 -17.04
CA PRO A 336 -26.05 7.33 -17.80
C PRO A 336 -25.21 8.61 -17.65
N LEU A 337 -23.90 8.45 -17.46
CA LEU A 337 -22.97 9.57 -17.50
C LEU A 337 -22.76 10.01 -18.95
N GLU A 338 -23.05 11.26 -19.26
CA GLU A 338 -22.82 11.88 -20.58
C GLU A 338 -21.37 12.37 -20.71
N GLU A 339 -20.40 11.50 -20.49
CA GLU A 339 -18.97 11.81 -20.64
C GLU A 339 -18.38 11.15 -21.87
N LEU A 340 -17.57 11.89 -22.62
CA LEU A 340 -16.90 11.38 -23.82
C LEU A 340 -15.75 10.46 -23.43
N LEU A 341 -15.70 9.26 -24.01
CA LEU A 341 -14.57 8.36 -23.80
C LEU A 341 -13.29 8.95 -24.41
N ASP A 342 -12.22 9.05 -23.62
CA ASP A 342 -10.87 9.31 -24.12
C ASP A 342 -10.32 8.03 -24.77
N GLU A 343 -10.52 7.91 -26.08
CA GLU A 343 -10.10 6.74 -26.84
C GLU A 343 -8.59 6.64 -27.00
N ALA A 344 -7.88 7.77 -27.00
CA ALA A 344 -6.42 7.80 -27.09
C ALA A 344 -5.82 7.22 -25.80
N LEU A 345 -6.39 7.58 -24.64
CA LEU A 345 -6.04 6.96 -23.36
C LEU A 345 -6.29 5.44 -23.38
N VAL A 346 -7.48 4.99 -23.80
CA VAL A 346 -7.80 3.55 -23.89
C VAL A 346 -6.83 2.81 -24.82
N GLN A 347 -6.48 3.42 -25.96
CA GLN A 347 -5.54 2.86 -26.92
C GLN A 347 -4.15 2.69 -26.28
N THR A 348 -3.62 3.72 -25.62
CA THR A 348 -2.31 3.68 -24.95
C THR A 348 -2.29 2.64 -23.81
N VAL A 349 -3.37 2.52 -23.05
CA VAL A 349 -3.54 1.45 -22.05
C VAL A 349 -3.46 0.08 -22.70
N ALA A 350 -4.18 -0.14 -23.81
CA ALA A 350 -4.19 -1.42 -24.51
C ALA A 350 -2.79 -1.81 -25.02
N LEU A 351 -2.05 -0.87 -25.61
CA LEU A 351 -0.70 -1.09 -26.16
C LEU A 351 0.31 -1.56 -25.10
N SER A 352 0.21 -1.07 -23.86
CA SER A 352 1.14 -1.39 -22.77
C SER A 352 0.61 -2.44 -21.76
N SER A 353 -0.65 -2.88 -21.90
CA SER A 353 -1.37 -3.68 -20.90
C SER A 353 -0.76 -5.05 -20.57
N ALA A 354 0.04 -5.62 -21.47
CA ALA A 354 0.74 -6.89 -21.28
C ALA A 354 1.96 -6.78 -20.35
N GLY A 355 2.37 -5.55 -20.00
CA GLY A 355 3.52 -5.29 -19.17
C GLY A 355 3.30 -5.53 -17.67
N GLY A 356 4.39 -5.84 -16.99
CA GLY A 356 4.48 -5.96 -15.54
C GLY A 356 5.66 -5.15 -15.02
N LEU A 357 5.37 -4.11 -14.24
CA LEU A 357 6.37 -3.15 -13.76
C LEU A 357 6.49 -3.21 -12.24
N SER A 358 7.72 -3.36 -11.73
CA SER A 358 7.98 -3.35 -10.28
C SER A 358 7.51 -2.06 -9.59
N PRO A 359 7.75 -0.83 -10.12
CA PRO A 359 7.28 0.39 -9.48
C PRO A 359 5.75 0.46 -9.31
N MET A 360 5.00 0.05 -10.34
CA MET A 360 3.54 -0.01 -10.30
C MET A 360 3.05 -1.02 -9.28
N ALA A 361 3.67 -2.22 -9.24
CA ALA A 361 3.37 -3.24 -8.24
C ALA A 361 3.66 -2.76 -6.82
N ALA A 362 4.79 -2.09 -6.59
CA ALA A 362 5.19 -1.58 -5.28
C ALA A 362 4.22 -0.52 -4.76
N MET A 363 3.88 0.47 -5.60
CA MET A 363 2.95 1.52 -5.24
C MET A 363 1.55 0.95 -4.93
N LEU A 364 0.96 0.21 -5.87
CA LEU A 364 -0.41 -0.26 -5.71
C LEU A 364 -0.51 -1.37 -4.65
N GLY A 365 0.53 -2.20 -4.51
CA GLY A 365 0.61 -3.23 -3.49
C GLY A 365 0.72 -2.66 -2.07
N ALA A 366 1.39 -1.51 -1.90
CA ALA A 366 1.40 -0.79 -0.63
C ALA A 366 0.03 -0.21 -0.29
N VAL A 367 -0.66 0.42 -1.24
CA VAL A 367 -2.01 0.95 -1.03
C VAL A 367 -3.01 -0.17 -0.73
N ALA A 368 -2.99 -1.26 -1.50
CA ALA A 368 -3.86 -2.42 -1.26
C ALA A 368 -3.59 -3.06 0.11
N ALA A 369 -2.33 -3.21 0.52
CA ALA A 369 -2.01 -3.71 1.86
C ALA A 369 -2.52 -2.77 2.95
N GLN A 370 -2.42 -1.44 2.76
CA GLN A 370 -2.97 -0.47 3.69
C GLN A 370 -4.50 -0.60 3.81
N GLU A 371 -5.23 -0.76 2.70
CA GLU A 371 -6.68 -0.99 2.74
C GLU A 371 -7.07 -2.28 3.48
N VAL A 372 -6.28 -3.36 3.35
CA VAL A 372 -6.45 -4.57 4.15
C VAL A 372 -6.28 -4.26 5.65
N LEU A 373 -5.29 -3.45 6.03
CA LEU A 373 -5.12 -3.04 7.43
C LEU A 373 -6.30 -2.18 7.93
N LYS A 374 -6.85 -1.30 7.10
CA LYS A 374 -8.06 -0.52 7.43
C LYS A 374 -9.27 -1.43 7.67
N ALA A 375 -9.47 -2.42 6.79
CA ALA A 375 -10.52 -3.42 6.92
C ALA A 375 -10.45 -4.18 8.26
N ILE A 376 -9.24 -4.56 8.69
CA ILE A 376 -9.00 -5.32 9.93
C ILE A 376 -9.09 -4.43 11.17
N SER A 377 -8.35 -3.33 11.18
CA SER A 377 -8.18 -2.48 12.36
C SER A 377 -9.42 -1.65 12.67
N ARG A 378 -10.22 -1.34 11.64
CA ARG A 378 -11.27 -0.30 11.66
C ARG A 378 -10.71 1.11 11.90
N LYS A 379 -9.43 1.33 11.58
CA LYS A 379 -8.75 2.62 11.66
C LYS A 379 -8.51 3.16 10.25
N PHE A 380 -8.60 4.48 10.12
CA PHE A 380 -8.60 5.28 8.90
C PHE A 380 -9.78 5.02 7.97
N MET A 381 -10.16 6.07 7.23
CA MET A 381 -11.20 5.95 6.21
C MET A 381 -10.72 5.05 5.07
N PRO A 382 -11.52 4.03 4.69
CA PRO A 382 -11.22 3.23 3.52
C PRO A 382 -11.46 4.01 2.23
N LEU A 383 -10.89 3.51 1.13
CA LEU A 383 -11.26 3.98 -0.20
C LEU A 383 -12.74 3.72 -0.48
N ASP A 384 -13.41 4.70 -1.09
CA ASP A 384 -14.81 4.60 -1.51
C ASP A 384 -14.92 4.94 -3.01
N GLN A 385 -14.76 4.00 -3.94
CA GLN A 385 -14.45 2.57 -3.79
C GLN A 385 -13.32 2.16 -4.74
N TRP A 386 -13.27 2.83 -5.89
CA TRP A 386 -12.28 2.63 -6.94
C TRP A 386 -11.22 3.71 -6.88
N LEU A 387 -9.96 3.27 -6.82
CA LEU A 387 -8.79 4.09 -7.05
C LEU A 387 -8.19 3.68 -8.40
N TYR A 388 -7.94 4.67 -9.25
CA TYR A 388 -7.17 4.50 -10.48
C TYR A 388 -5.88 5.31 -10.37
N PHE A 389 -4.80 4.72 -10.84
CA PHE A 389 -3.51 5.40 -10.93
C PHE A 389 -2.88 5.07 -12.28
N ASP A 390 -2.23 6.05 -12.89
CA ASP A 390 -1.41 5.82 -14.06
C ASP A 390 -0.12 6.63 -14.01
N ALA A 391 0.89 6.10 -14.69
CA ALA A 391 2.18 6.73 -14.92
C ALA A 391 2.46 6.80 -16.43
N LEU A 392 1.45 7.13 -17.24
CA LEU A 392 1.58 7.15 -18.70
C LEU A 392 2.59 8.19 -19.18
N ASP A 393 2.86 9.22 -18.37
CA ASP A 393 3.90 10.21 -18.60
C ASP A 393 5.33 9.62 -18.57
N CYS A 394 5.50 8.35 -18.15
CA CYS A 394 6.77 7.62 -18.27
C CYS A 394 7.05 7.10 -19.69
N LEU A 395 6.09 7.20 -20.61
CA LEU A 395 6.32 6.92 -22.03
C LEU A 395 7.11 8.07 -22.68
N PRO A 396 7.81 7.81 -23.81
CA PRO A 396 8.52 8.87 -24.54
C PRO A 396 7.63 10.08 -24.85
N GLU A 397 8.20 11.29 -24.72
CA GLU A 397 7.50 12.56 -24.97
C GLU A 397 7.05 12.72 -26.43
N ASP A 398 6.13 13.65 -26.66
CA ASP A 398 5.60 13.97 -27.99
C ASP A 398 6.73 14.25 -29.00
N GLY A 399 6.78 13.42 -30.04
CA GLY A 399 7.76 13.52 -31.12
C GLY A 399 8.92 12.52 -31.02
N GLU A 400 9.08 11.83 -29.89
CA GLU A 400 9.94 10.64 -29.80
C GLU A 400 9.19 9.39 -30.32
N PRO A 401 9.89 8.45 -30.96
CA PRO A 401 9.26 7.22 -31.43
C PRO A 401 8.84 6.36 -30.23
N LEU A 402 7.55 6.03 -30.19
CA LEU A 402 7.02 5.03 -29.26
C LEU A 402 7.61 3.63 -29.59
N PRO A 403 7.71 2.73 -28.60
CA PRO A 403 8.14 1.35 -28.82
C PRO A 403 7.31 0.62 -29.89
N THR A 404 7.98 -0.23 -30.66
CA THR A 404 7.32 -1.09 -31.65
C THR A 404 7.03 -2.49 -31.10
N PRO A 405 6.13 -3.28 -31.72
CA PRO A 405 5.94 -4.69 -31.37
C PRO A 405 7.23 -5.51 -31.35
N GLU A 406 8.20 -5.19 -32.21
CA GLU A 406 9.49 -5.88 -32.27
C GLU A 406 10.40 -5.53 -31.07
N ASP A 407 10.41 -4.26 -30.67
CA ASP A 407 11.16 -3.80 -29.49
C ASP A 407 10.64 -4.47 -28.22
N CYS A 408 9.33 -4.68 -28.14
CA CYS A 408 8.60 -5.20 -26.98
C CYS A 408 8.37 -6.72 -27.01
N ALA A 409 8.89 -7.42 -28.02
CA ALA A 409 8.77 -8.86 -28.11
C ALA A 409 9.50 -9.56 -26.93
N PRO A 410 8.92 -10.62 -26.33
CA PRO A 410 9.56 -11.37 -25.25
C PRO A 410 10.94 -11.90 -25.64
N ARG A 411 11.90 -11.78 -24.72
CA ARG A 411 13.29 -12.23 -24.89
C ARG A 411 13.61 -13.46 -24.04
N CYS A 412 12.61 -14.01 -23.33
CA CYS A 412 12.78 -15.10 -22.37
C CYS A 412 13.78 -14.72 -21.28
N CYS A 413 13.65 -13.51 -20.76
CA CYS A 413 14.48 -13.00 -19.69
C CYS A 413 13.63 -12.41 -18.57
N ARG A 414 14.25 -12.19 -17.41
CA ARG A 414 13.57 -11.67 -16.23
C ARG A 414 12.96 -10.27 -16.41
N TYR A 415 13.33 -9.57 -17.48
CA TYR A 415 12.83 -8.23 -17.78
C TYR A 415 11.69 -8.22 -18.80
N ASP A 416 11.18 -9.40 -19.24
CA ASP A 416 10.13 -9.49 -20.27
C ASP A 416 8.88 -8.65 -19.92
N GLY A 417 8.50 -8.59 -18.63
CA GLY A 417 7.38 -7.74 -18.18
C GLY A 417 7.63 -6.24 -18.37
N GLN A 418 8.88 -5.79 -18.23
CA GLN A 418 9.27 -4.39 -18.42
C GLN A 418 9.52 -4.07 -19.91
N ILE A 419 10.13 -5.00 -20.64
CA ILE A 419 10.38 -4.90 -22.09
C ILE A 419 9.05 -4.76 -22.85
N ALA A 420 7.98 -5.42 -22.40
CA ALA A 420 6.65 -5.28 -22.99
C ALA A 420 6.09 -3.84 -22.93
N VAL A 421 6.63 -2.97 -22.05
CA VAL A 421 6.25 -1.55 -21.97
C VAL A 421 7.26 -0.66 -22.67
N PHE A 422 8.54 -0.74 -22.30
CA PHE A 422 9.56 0.23 -22.72
C PHE A 422 10.46 -0.25 -23.88
N GLY A 423 10.40 -1.53 -24.23
CA GLY A 423 11.21 -2.15 -25.27
C GLY A 423 12.64 -2.52 -24.82
N ALA A 424 13.26 -3.43 -25.56
CA ALA A 424 14.60 -3.95 -25.26
C ALA A 424 15.70 -2.87 -25.33
N GLY A 425 15.54 -1.88 -26.21
CA GLY A 425 16.49 -0.76 -26.32
C GLY A 425 16.55 0.09 -25.05
N PHE A 426 15.40 0.34 -24.40
CA PHE A 426 15.36 1.04 -23.13
C PHE A 426 15.99 0.19 -22.00
N GLN A 427 15.69 -1.10 -21.96
CA GLN A 427 16.29 -2.02 -20.99
C GLN A 427 17.83 -2.02 -21.05
N GLU A 428 18.40 -1.95 -22.25
CA GLU A 428 19.85 -1.88 -22.44
C GLU A 428 20.45 -0.52 -22.02
N LYS A 429 19.72 0.58 -22.23
CA LYS A 429 20.15 1.90 -21.71
C LYS A 429 20.17 1.89 -20.17
N LEU A 430 19.14 1.31 -19.55
CA LEU A 430 18.98 1.21 -18.11
C LEU A 430 20.05 0.33 -17.45
N SER A 431 20.44 -0.77 -18.11
CA SER A 431 21.45 -1.70 -17.59
C SER A 431 22.85 -1.08 -17.50
N ARG A 432 23.14 -0.03 -18.27
CA ARG A 432 24.44 0.65 -18.31
C ARG A 432 24.57 1.81 -17.33
N GLN A 433 23.50 2.15 -16.60
CA GLN A 433 23.52 3.27 -15.66
C GLN A 433 24.33 2.93 -14.40
N HIS A 434 25.01 3.92 -13.83
CA HIS A 434 25.60 3.87 -12.50
C HIS A 434 24.91 4.87 -11.56
N TYR A 435 24.17 4.39 -10.57
CA TYR A 435 23.49 5.25 -9.59
C TYR A 435 24.16 5.21 -8.22
N LEU A 436 24.14 6.35 -7.53
CA LEU A 436 24.39 6.45 -6.09
C LEU A 436 23.06 6.48 -5.34
N LEU A 437 22.87 5.55 -4.40
CA LEU A 437 21.80 5.58 -3.42
C LEU A 437 22.36 6.03 -2.06
N VAL A 438 21.85 7.13 -1.53
CA VAL A 438 22.24 7.66 -0.22
C VAL A 438 21.15 7.31 0.80
N GLY A 439 21.45 6.36 1.68
CA GLY A 439 20.53 5.78 2.66
C GLY A 439 20.05 4.37 2.26
N ALA A 440 20.23 3.43 3.18
CA ALA A 440 19.77 2.03 3.11
C ALA A 440 18.68 1.75 4.17
N GLY A 441 17.94 2.79 4.55
CA GLY A 441 16.77 2.71 5.43
C GLY A 441 15.53 2.11 4.75
N ALA A 442 14.34 2.50 5.20
CA ALA A 442 13.07 1.95 4.67
C ALA A 442 12.91 2.24 3.17
N ILE A 443 13.09 3.50 2.77
CA ILE A 443 13.04 3.93 1.36
C ILE A 443 14.18 3.27 0.56
N GLY A 444 15.39 3.22 1.13
CA GLY A 444 16.55 2.64 0.46
C GLY A 444 16.38 1.15 0.15
N CYS A 445 15.78 0.37 1.06
CA CYS A 445 15.45 -1.04 0.81
C CYS A 445 14.47 -1.21 -0.37
N GLU A 446 13.43 -0.37 -0.45
CA GLU A 446 12.45 -0.41 -1.53
C GLU A 446 13.06 0.03 -2.87
N LEU A 447 13.92 1.06 -2.87
CA LEU A 447 14.64 1.52 -4.06
C LEU A 447 15.62 0.47 -4.58
N LEU A 448 16.41 -0.17 -3.71
CA LEU A 448 17.32 -1.24 -4.12
C LEU A 448 16.61 -2.44 -4.71
N LYS A 449 15.48 -2.85 -4.12
CA LYS A 449 14.59 -3.87 -4.72
C LYS A 449 14.12 -3.41 -6.10
N GLY A 450 13.66 -2.16 -6.22
CA GLY A 450 13.29 -1.55 -7.50
C GLY A 450 14.42 -1.64 -8.52
N PHE A 451 15.61 -1.13 -8.20
CA PHE A 451 16.80 -1.16 -9.07
C PHE A 451 17.15 -2.58 -9.53
N ALA A 452 17.11 -3.56 -8.62
CA ALA A 452 17.35 -4.96 -8.96
C ALA A 452 16.31 -5.52 -9.95
N LEU A 453 15.02 -5.22 -9.73
CA LEU A 453 13.93 -5.74 -10.57
C LEU A 453 13.86 -5.07 -11.95
N ILE A 454 14.07 -3.74 -12.00
CA ILE A 454 14.09 -3.00 -13.27
C ILE A 454 15.40 -3.23 -14.05
N GLY A 455 16.43 -3.76 -13.40
CA GLY A 455 17.74 -4.02 -14.03
C GLY A 455 18.60 -2.77 -14.20
N LEU A 456 18.42 -1.77 -13.34
CA LEU A 456 19.25 -0.55 -13.32
C LEU A 456 20.68 -0.93 -12.96
N GLY A 457 21.64 -0.64 -13.83
CA GLY A 457 23.06 -0.95 -13.60
C GLY A 457 23.40 -2.44 -13.63
N ALA A 458 22.53 -3.29 -14.20
CA ALA A 458 22.75 -4.74 -14.29
C ALA A 458 23.59 -5.19 -15.50
N GLY A 459 24.14 -4.24 -16.28
CA GLY A 459 25.05 -4.49 -17.40
C GLY A 459 26.52 -4.33 -17.01
N ASP A 460 27.42 -4.73 -17.91
CA ASP A 460 28.87 -4.80 -17.63
C ASP A 460 29.52 -3.46 -17.23
N SER A 461 28.95 -2.34 -17.68
CA SER A 461 29.44 -0.99 -17.41
C SER A 461 28.58 -0.20 -16.42
N GLY A 462 27.56 -0.83 -15.82
CA GLY A 462 26.65 -0.20 -14.87
C GLY A 462 26.91 -0.62 -13.43
N GLY A 463 26.14 -0.04 -12.50
CA GLY A 463 26.17 -0.46 -11.11
C GLY A 463 25.33 0.39 -10.18
N VAL A 464 25.30 0.01 -8.92
CA VAL A 464 24.72 0.81 -7.84
C VAL A 464 25.73 0.95 -6.71
N THR A 465 26.01 2.17 -6.29
CA THR A 465 26.71 2.43 -5.03
C THR A 465 25.68 2.75 -3.96
N VAL A 466 25.70 2.08 -2.81
CA VAL A 466 24.82 2.37 -1.68
C VAL A 466 25.65 2.89 -0.51
N ALA A 467 25.34 4.09 -0.02
CA ALA A 467 26.00 4.71 1.11
C ALA A 467 25.07 4.79 2.32
N ASP A 468 25.43 4.17 3.44
CA ASP A 468 24.71 4.27 4.71
C ASP A 468 25.66 3.93 5.87
N MET A 469 25.74 4.81 6.87
CA MET A 469 26.64 4.71 8.03
C MET A 469 26.04 3.91 9.20
N ASP A 470 24.73 3.66 9.19
CA ASP A 470 24.04 3.02 10.29
C ASP A 470 24.23 1.50 10.31
N HIS A 471 23.94 0.94 11.49
CA HIS A 471 23.82 -0.49 11.69
C HIS A 471 22.36 -0.91 11.83
N ILE A 472 22.07 -2.18 11.55
CA ILE A 472 20.71 -2.72 11.58
C ILE A 472 20.25 -2.91 13.04
N GLU A 473 19.05 -2.41 13.34
CA GLU A 473 18.38 -2.60 14.63
C GLU A 473 17.12 -3.46 14.52
N ARG A 474 16.65 -4.02 15.65
CA ARG A 474 15.41 -4.82 15.69
C ARG A 474 14.19 -4.03 15.18
N SER A 475 14.09 -2.76 15.54
CA SER A 475 13.00 -1.87 15.14
C SER A 475 12.95 -1.61 13.63
N ASN A 476 14.04 -1.88 12.91
CA ASN A 476 14.15 -1.66 11.47
C ASN A 476 13.43 -2.75 10.68
N LEU A 477 13.40 -3.99 11.20
CA LEU A 477 12.93 -5.18 10.49
C LEU A 477 11.44 -5.14 10.11
N SER A 478 10.64 -4.27 10.76
CA SER A 478 9.23 -4.05 10.40
C SER A 478 9.01 -3.31 9.08
N ARG A 479 10.05 -2.67 8.52
CA ARG A 479 9.94 -1.88 7.28
C ARG A 479 11.16 -1.92 6.36
N GLN A 480 12.28 -2.48 6.82
CA GLN A 480 13.53 -2.63 6.05
C GLN A 480 13.69 -4.11 5.66
N PHE A 481 12.85 -4.55 4.73
CA PHE A 481 12.63 -5.97 4.45
C PHE A 481 13.81 -6.70 3.79
N LEU A 482 14.86 -5.99 3.38
CA LEU A 482 16.11 -6.62 2.92
C LEU A 482 16.91 -7.24 4.09
N PHE A 483 16.65 -6.82 5.32
CA PHE A 483 17.34 -7.27 6.52
C PHE A 483 16.60 -8.42 7.21
N ARG A 484 17.33 -9.20 8.01
CA ARG A 484 16.78 -10.28 8.84
C ARG A 484 17.27 -10.16 10.27
N THR A 485 16.67 -10.94 11.18
CA THR A 485 17.05 -10.98 12.60
C THR A 485 18.54 -11.31 12.80
N GLN A 486 19.13 -12.16 11.96
CA GLN A 486 20.56 -12.47 12.04
C GLN A 486 21.48 -11.32 11.61
N ASP A 487 20.95 -10.28 10.96
CA ASP A 487 21.73 -9.15 10.47
C ASP A 487 21.82 -8.00 11.49
N ILE A 488 21.13 -8.09 12.63
CA ILE A 488 21.15 -7.06 13.68
C ILE A 488 22.60 -6.79 14.11
N GLY A 489 22.97 -5.50 14.11
CA GLY A 489 24.31 -5.02 14.43
C GLY A 489 25.30 -5.04 13.26
N ARG A 490 24.91 -5.50 12.06
CA ARG A 490 25.72 -5.36 10.83
C ARG A 490 25.46 -4.00 10.15
N PRO A 491 26.42 -3.46 9.37
CA PRO A 491 26.22 -2.23 8.59
C PRO A 491 25.09 -2.37 7.56
N LYS A 492 24.18 -1.40 7.50
CA LYS A 492 23.01 -1.45 6.59
C LYS A 492 23.43 -1.53 5.13
N ALA A 493 24.38 -0.70 4.70
CA ALA A 493 24.85 -0.66 3.31
C ALA A 493 25.36 -2.03 2.82
N GLU A 494 26.16 -2.73 3.64
CA GLU A 494 26.72 -4.04 3.29
C GLU A 494 25.63 -5.11 3.13
N VAL A 495 24.75 -5.23 4.12
CA VAL A 495 23.67 -6.24 4.09
C VAL A 495 22.67 -5.93 2.98
N ALA A 496 22.38 -4.65 2.74
CA ALA A 496 21.49 -4.23 1.66
C ALA A 496 22.09 -4.58 0.30
N ALA A 497 23.39 -4.35 0.10
CA ALA A 497 24.10 -4.74 -1.12
C ALA A 497 24.09 -6.26 -1.34
N GLU A 498 24.33 -7.05 -0.28
CA GLU A 498 24.22 -8.52 -0.34
C GLU A 498 22.81 -8.98 -0.69
N ALA A 499 21.78 -8.40 -0.08
CA ALA A 499 20.39 -8.75 -0.35
C ALA A 499 19.98 -8.41 -1.78
N THR A 500 20.39 -7.26 -2.27
CA THR A 500 20.09 -6.79 -3.63
C THR A 500 20.72 -7.70 -4.68
N ARG A 501 21.98 -8.13 -4.48
CA ARG A 501 22.62 -9.13 -5.35
C ARG A 501 21.92 -10.49 -5.37
N ARG A 502 21.23 -10.87 -4.28
CA ARG A 502 20.40 -12.10 -4.26
C ARG A 502 19.13 -11.95 -5.08
N LEU A 503 18.56 -10.74 -5.15
CA LEU A 503 17.40 -10.45 -6.00
C LEU A 503 17.79 -10.49 -7.48
N ASN A 504 18.94 -9.90 -7.83
CA ASN A 504 19.47 -9.90 -9.19
C ASN A 504 20.99 -10.10 -9.18
N SER A 505 21.45 -11.27 -9.61
CA SER A 505 22.88 -11.63 -9.62
C SER A 505 23.71 -10.88 -10.65
N HIS A 506 23.07 -10.22 -11.62
CA HIS A 506 23.75 -9.37 -12.60
C HIS A 506 24.04 -7.97 -12.07
N LEU A 507 23.33 -7.52 -11.03
CA LEU A 507 23.48 -6.18 -10.50
C LEU A 507 24.70 -6.10 -9.58
N GLN A 508 25.69 -5.28 -9.96
CA GLN A 508 26.80 -4.94 -9.09
C GLN A 508 26.38 -3.87 -8.09
N VAL A 509 26.57 -4.15 -6.80
CA VAL A 509 26.23 -3.21 -5.73
C VAL A 509 27.44 -2.98 -4.82
N THR A 510 27.93 -1.75 -4.77
CA THR A 510 29.09 -1.36 -3.95
C THR A 510 28.62 -0.69 -2.67
N PRO A 511 28.84 -1.29 -1.49
CA PRO A 511 28.47 -0.67 -0.22
C PRO A 511 29.54 0.31 0.26
N LEU A 512 29.11 1.46 0.78
CA LEU A 512 29.92 2.43 1.50
C LEU A 512 29.31 2.67 2.87
N THR A 513 30.10 2.50 3.93
CA THR A 513 29.63 2.63 5.32
C THR A 513 30.03 3.96 5.96
N HIS A 514 30.45 4.92 5.14
CA HIS A 514 30.85 6.25 5.57
C HIS A 514 29.67 7.21 5.37
N PRO A 515 29.43 8.14 6.31
CA PRO A 515 28.41 9.17 6.12
C PRO A 515 28.72 9.98 4.86
N LEU A 516 27.71 10.58 4.24
CA LEU A 516 27.91 11.53 3.14
C LEU A 516 27.88 12.95 3.72
N ASP A 517 29.02 13.39 4.26
CA ASP A 517 29.15 14.70 4.92
C ASP A 517 30.53 15.32 4.70
N PRO A 518 30.77 16.60 5.10
CA PRO A 518 32.05 17.27 4.90
C PRO A 518 33.29 16.54 5.46
N THR A 519 33.12 15.64 6.44
CA THR A 519 34.23 14.87 7.02
C THR A 519 34.71 13.75 6.11
N THR A 520 33.92 13.39 5.10
CA THR A 520 34.14 12.27 4.17
C THR A 520 34.29 12.71 2.72
N GLU A 521 34.41 14.01 2.42
CA GLU A 521 34.57 14.52 1.05
C GLU A 521 35.72 13.86 0.28
N HIS A 522 36.80 13.50 0.97
CA HIS A 522 37.94 12.76 0.40
C HIS A 522 37.60 11.35 -0.15
N ILE A 523 36.42 10.80 0.22
CA ILE A 523 35.87 9.54 -0.32
C ILE A 523 34.99 9.83 -1.53
N TYR A 524 34.27 10.95 -1.49
CA TYR A 524 33.26 11.37 -2.47
C TYR A 524 33.74 12.57 -3.29
N GLU A 525 34.97 12.52 -3.79
CA GLU A 525 35.59 13.60 -4.57
C GLU A 525 34.96 13.73 -5.97
N ASP A 526 35.36 14.75 -6.73
CA ASP A 526 34.94 14.97 -8.11
C ASP A 526 35.07 13.71 -8.99
N ASN A 527 36.12 12.91 -8.77
CA ASN A 527 36.33 11.67 -9.51
C ASN A 527 35.29 10.58 -9.16
N PHE A 528 34.71 10.59 -7.96
CA PHE A 528 33.64 9.66 -7.62
C PHE A 528 32.35 10.06 -8.36
N PHE A 529 31.94 11.33 -8.26
CA PHE A 529 30.71 11.82 -8.88
C PHE A 529 30.75 11.85 -10.41
N SER A 530 31.94 11.96 -11.02
CA SER A 530 32.07 11.91 -12.48
C SER A 530 31.71 10.56 -13.11
N HIS A 531 31.58 9.50 -12.32
CA HIS A 531 31.20 8.16 -12.77
C HIS A 531 29.74 7.79 -12.42
N VAL A 532 28.97 8.71 -11.83
CA VAL A 532 27.59 8.47 -11.42
C VAL A 532 26.64 9.21 -12.38
N ASP A 533 25.69 8.48 -12.96
CA ASP A 533 24.67 9.04 -13.86
C ASP A 533 23.52 9.71 -13.11
N GLY A 534 23.28 9.31 -11.86
CA GLY A 534 22.22 9.87 -11.03
C GLY A 534 22.35 9.53 -9.54
N VAL A 535 21.75 10.37 -8.71
CA VAL A 535 21.70 10.19 -7.25
C VAL A 535 20.25 10.02 -6.80
N ALA A 536 19.98 9.01 -5.99
CA ALA A 536 18.71 8.79 -5.31
C ALA A 536 18.90 8.97 -3.80
N ALA A 537 18.10 9.83 -3.18
CA ALA A 537 18.14 10.08 -1.74
C ALA A 537 17.08 9.25 -1.00
N ALA A 538 17.49 8.62 0.10
CA ALA A 538 16.66 7.83 1.00
C ALA A 538 17.00 8.17 2.46
N LEU A 539 17.01 9.47 2.75
CA LEU A 539 17.45 10.08 4.00
C LEU A 539 16.28 10.33 4.96
N ASP A 540 16.59 10.54 6.24
CA ASP A 540 15.62 10.78 7.32
C ASP A 540 15.80 12.13 8.04
N SER A 541 16.70 12.98 7.55
CA SER A 541 16.93 14.33 8.07
C SER A 541 17.00 15.35 6.92
N PHE A 542 16.59 16.59 7.19
CA PHE A 542 16.65 17.69 6.21
C PHE A 542 18.06 18.20 5.93
N GLN A 543 18.99 17.98 6.88
CA GLN A 543 20.36 18.48 6.78
C GLN A 543 21.21 17.66 5.79
N ALA A 544 20.96 16.35 5.74
CA ALA A 544 21.54 15.45 4.75
C ALA A 544 20.82 15.63 3.40
#